data_AF-A0A2T4LQB9-F1
#
_entry.id   AF-A0A2T4LQB9-F1
#
_cell.length_a   1.000
_cell.length_b   1.000
_cell.length_c   1.000
_cell.angle_alpha   90.00
_cell.angle_beta   90.00
_cell.angle_gamma   90.00
#
_symmetry.space_group_name_H-M   'P 1'
#
loop_
_entity.id
_entity.type
_entity.pdbx_description
1 polymer ?
#
loop_
_entity_poly.entity_id
_entity_poly.type
_entity_poly.pdbx_seq_one_letter_code
_entity_poly.pdbx_strand_id
1 'polypeptide(L)' 'MRYFHRYSKEARAAVKTISMNLYSPYISVVKAFFPNAKIVIDRFHIVQLLNNTINSMWIAVINEIKKSRPTDYRKLKNQ' A
#
# COMPACT_ATOMS: atom_id res chain seq x y z
N MET A 1 10.62 -3.71 18.60
CA MET A 1 10.52 -4.93 19.44
C MET A 1 10.13 -4.63 20.88
N ARG A 2 10.85 -3.76 21.61
CA ARG A 2 10.58 -3.41 23.03
C ARG A 2 9.12 -3.02 23.33
N TYR A 3 8.45 -2.36 22.38
CA TYR A 3 7.04 -2.00 22.47
C TYR A 3 6.11 -3.21 22.71
N PHE A 4 6.32 -4.34 22.04
CA PHE A 4 5.40 -5.48 22.14
C PHE A 4 5.59 -6.31 23.41
N HIS A 5 6.73 -6.15 24.09
CA HIS A 5 7.00 -6.84 25.36
C HIS A 5 6.20 -6.29 26.55
N ARG A 6 5.56 -5.11 26.41
CA ARG A 6 4.65 -4.58 27.42
C ARG A 6 3.33 -5.35 27.52
N TYR A 7 3.04 -6.18 26.53
CA TYR A 7 1.86 -7.06 26.51
C TYR A 7 2.28 -8.48 26.83
N SER A 8 1.49 -9.17 27.67
CA SER A 8 1.74 -10.55 28.03
C SER A 8 1.74 -11.47 26.81
N LYS A 9 2.36 -12.65 26.93
CA LYS A 9 2.37 -13.64 25.83
C LYS A 9 0.95 -14.08 25.49
N GLU A 10 0.10 -14.23 26.49
CA GLU A 10 -1.30 -14.65 26.38
C GLU A 10 -2.11 -13.60 25.63
N ALA A 11 -1.94 -12.31 25.97
CA ALA A 11 -2.59 -11.22 25.27
C ALA A 11 -2.21 -11.16 23.80
N ARG A 12 -0.92 -11.39 23.48
CA ARG A 12 -0.44 -11.43 22.10
C ARG A 12 -0.89 -12.67 21.34
N ALA A 13 -0.99 -13.82 22.01
CA ALA A 13 -1.50 -15.06 21.42
C ALA A 13 -3.02 -15.01 21.18
N ALA A 14 -3.75 -14.17 21.91
CA ALA A 14 -5.20 -13.96 21.74
C ALA A 14 -5.57 -13.06 20.54
N VAL A 15 -4.60 -12.38 19.92
CA VAL A 15 -4.85 -11.55 18.74
C VAL A 15 -5.25 -12.44 17.55
N LYS A 16 -6.44 -12.18 16.99
CA LYS A 16 -6.99 -12.96 15.87
C LYS A 16 -6.56 -12.45 14.50
N THR A 17 -6.46 -11.13 14.35
CA THR A 17 -6.25 -10.49 13.06
C THR A 17 -5.41 -9.23 13.22
N ILE A 18 -4.52 -8.97 12.26
CA ILE A 18 -3.73 -7.75 12.17
C ILE A 18 -3.90 -7.20 10.75
N SER A 19 -4.38 -5.95 10.66
CA SER A 19 -4.36 -5.19 9.39
C SER A 19 -3.01 -4.49 9.26
N MET A 20 -2.29 -4.69 8.16
CA MET A 20 -1.00 -4.04 7.93
C MET A 20 -0.74 -3.70 6.47
N ASN A 21 0.26 -2.85 6.23
CA ASN A 21 0.80 -2.56 4.92
C ASN A 21 1.55 -3.78 4.32
N LEU A 22 1.70 -3.79 3.00
CA LEU A 22 2.45 -4.76 2.18
C LEU A 22 3.97 -4.79 2.43
N TYR A 23 4.49 -3.99 3.36
CA TYR A 23 5.93 -3.92 3.63
C TYR A 23 6.42 -5.19 4.34
N SER A 24 7.12 -6.03 3.57
CA SER A 24 7.59 -7.37 3.96
C SER A 24 8.27 -7.45 5.34
N PRO A 25 9.10 -6.49 5.77
CA PRO A 25 9.72 -6.54 7.10
C PRO A 25 8.72 -6.61 8.26
N TYR A 26 7.52 -6.02 8.16
CA TYR A 26 6.52 -6.13 9.22
C TYR A 26 5.93 -7.54 9.35
N ILE A 27 5.92 -8.34 8.28
CA ILE A 27 5.42 -9.72 8.33
C ILE A 27 6.24 -10.55 9.30
N SER A 28 7.57 -10.42 9.25
CA SER A 28 8.49 -11.15 10.14
C SER A 28 8.26 -10.79 11.62
N VAL A 29 8.09 -9.49 11.90
CA VAL A 29 7.80 -8.98 13.23
C VAL A 29 6.46 -9.52 13.72
N VAL A 30 5.41 -9.44 12.91
CA VAL A 30 4.08 -9.87 13.32
C VAL A 30 4.03 -11.37 13.57
N LYS A 31 4.67 -12.19 12.74
CA LYS A 31 4.78 -13.64 12.99
C LYS A 31 5.52 -13.96 14.29
N ALA A 32 6.55 -13.19 14.64
CA ALA A 32 7.31 -13.40 15.88
C ALA A 32 6.52 -13.00 17.14
N PHE A 33 5.74 -11.92 17.08
CA PHE A 33 5.04 -11.40 18.25
C PHE A 33 3.60 -11.88 18.40
N PHE A 34 2.92 -12.23 17.31
CA PHE A 34 1.50 -12.61 17.23
C PHE A 34 1.32 -13.88 16.39
N PRO A 35 1.78 -15.04 16.88
CA PRO A 35 1.86 -16.27 16.09
C PRO A 35 0.49 -16.78 15.60
N ASN A 36 -0.59 -16.46 16.31
CA ASN A 36 -1.95 -16.92 15.98
C ASN A 36 -2.73 -15.92 15.11
N ALA A 37 -2.19 -14.72 14.88
CA ALA A 37 -2.91 -13.67 14.19
C ALA A 37 -2.87 -13.86 12.67
N LYS A 38 -4.03 -13.73 12.02
CA LYS A 38 -4.13 -13.66 10.56
C LYS A 38 -3.73 -12.28 10.07
N ILE A 39 -2.85 -12.22 9.08
CA ILE A 39 -2.45 -10.97 8.45
C ILE A 39 -3.47 -10.61 7.36
N VAL A 40 -4.08 -9.44 7.51
CA VAL A 40 -4.97 -8.83 6.51
C VAL A 40 -4.24 -7.64 5.91
N ILE A 41 -4.23 -7.58 4.58
CA ILE A 41 -3.63 -6.46 3.87
C ILE A 41 -4.57 -5.26 3.96
N ASP A 42 -4.03 -4.12 4.35
CA ASP A 42 -4.79 -2.88 4.41
C ASP A 42 -5.23 -2.45 3.00
N ARG A 43 -6.54 -2.29 2.82
CA ARG A 43 -7.17 -1.89 1.55
C ARG A 43 -6.76 -0.48 1.12
N PHE A 44 -6.46 0.42 2.06
CA PHE A 44 -6.02 1.77 1.73
C PHE A 44 -4.74 1.73 0.90
N HIS A 45 -3.76 0.91 1.31
CA HIS A 45 -2.50 0.79 0.60
C HIS A 45 -2.65 0.13 -0.78
N ILE A 46 -3.58 -0.81 -0.94
CA ILE A 46 -3.91 -1.40 -2.25
C ILE A 46 -4.47 -0.33 -3.19
N VAL A 47 -5.48 0.42 -2.74
CA VAL A 47 -6.11 1.49 -3.54
C VAL A 47 -5.10 2.58 -3.86
N GLN A 48 -4.26 2.96 -2.90
CA GLN A 48 -3.21 3.95 -3.10
C GLN A 48 -2.17 3.48 -4.14
N LEU A 49 -1.71 2.22 -4.05
CA LEU A 49 -0.77 1.65 -5.01
C LEU A 49 -1.35 1.63 -6.43
N LEU A 50 -2.62 1.23 -6.56
CA LEU A 50 -3.31 1.21 -7.84
C LEU A 50 -3.43 2.63 -8.43
N ASN A 51 -3.90 3.58 -7.63
CA ASN A 51 -4.07 4.97 -8.06
C ASN A 51 -2.74 5.59 -8.52
N ASN A 52 -1.66 5.37 -7.75
CA ASN A 52 -0.34 5.87 -8.10
C ASN A 52 0.18 5.25 -9.41
N THR A 53 -0.06 3.96 -9.61
CA THR A 53 0.37 3.24 -10.82
C THR A 53 -0.37 3.76 -12.05
N ILE A 54 -1.70 3.86 -11.98
CA ILE A 54 -2.54 4.39 -13.05
C ILE A 54 -2.16 5.85 -13.35
N ASN A 55 -2.01 6.68 -12.32
CA ASN A 55 -1.62 8.08 -12.50
C ASN A 55 -0.24 8.21 -13.17
N SER A 56 0.71 7.35 -12.81
CA SER A 56 2.04 7.34 -13.44
C SER A 56 1.96 6.96 -14.91
N MET A 57 1.16 5.94 -15.26
CA MET A 57 0.89 5.57 -16.66
C MET A 57 0.21 6.70 -17.42
N TRP A 58 -0.80 7.34 -16.83
CA TRP A 58 -1.49 8.47 -17.41
C TRP A 58 -0.54 9.64 -17.70
N ILE A 59 0.32 10.00 -16.73
CA ILE A 59 1.34 11.04 -16.89
C ILE A 59 2.30 10.69 -18.03
N ALA A 60 2.72 9.43 -18.15
CA ALA A 60 3.60 8.98 -19.23
C ALA A 60 2.93 9.17 -20.61
N VAL A 61 1.68 8.72 -20.75
CA VAL A 61 0.89 8.88 -21.97
C VAL A 61 0.68 10.36 -22.32
N ILE A 62 0.29 11.18 -21.35
CA ILE A 62 0.08 12.62 -21.56
C ILE A 62 1.37 13.33 -21.97
N ASN A 63 2.52 12.96 -21.39
CA ASN A 63 3.82 13.52 -21.77
C ASN A 63 4.23 13.10 -23.19
N GLU A 64 3.90 11.89 -23.62
CA GLU A 64 4.13 11.42 -24.99
C GLU A 64 3.25 12.17 -26.00
N ILE A 65 1.97 12.35 -25.69
CA ILE A 65 1.03 13.14 -26.51
C ILE A 65 1.47 14.60 -26.57
N LYS A 66 1.94 15.18 -25.46
CA LYS A 66 2.46 16.55 -25.43
C LYS A 66 3.62 16.74 -26.41
N LYS A 67 4.49 15.74 -26.58
CA LYS A 67 5.63 15.77 -27.50
C LYS A 67 5.21 15.53 -28.95
N SER A 68 4.33 14.57 -29.19
CA SER A 68 3.96 14.11 -30.54
C SER A 68 2.78 14.87 -31.17
N ARG A 69 1.80 15.32 -30.37
CA ARG A 69 0.55 15.95 -30.80
C ARG A 69 0.13 17.11 -29.87
N PRO A 70 0.77 18.29 -29.96
CA PRO A 70 0.53 19.40 -29.04
C PRO A 70 -0.90 19.95 -29.04
N THR A 71 -1.59 19.89 -30.18
CA THR A 71 -3.00 20.30 -30.32
C THR A 71 -3.94 19.40 -29.54
N ASP A 72 -3.71 18.08 -29.56
CA ASP A 72 -4.51 17.10 -28.83
C ASP A 72 -4.25 17.19 -27.33
N TYR A 73 -2.98 17.41 -26.91
CA TYR A 73 -2.64 17.68 -25.52
C TYR A 73 -3.43 18.85 -24.92
N ARG A 74 -3.56 19.97 -25.67
CA ARG A 74 -4.32 21.13 -25.21
C ARG A 74 -5.83 20.84 -25.06
N LYS A 75 -6.39 19.97 -25.90
CA LYS A 75 -7.78 19.51 -25.75
C LYS A 75 -7.95 18.65 -24.50
N LEU A 76 -7.06 17.66 -24.31
CA LEU A 76 -7.09 16.72 -23.18
C LEU A 76 -6.86 17.39 -21.82
N LYS A 77 -6.06 18.46 -21.77
CA LYS A 77 -5.81 19.22 -20.53
C LYS A 77 -7.00 20.10 -20.10
N ASN A 78 -7.86 20.47 -21.06
CA ASN A 78 -8.96 21.39 -20.86
C ASN A 78 -10.33 20.68 -20.86
N GLN A 79 -10.35 19.36 -20.75
CA GLN A 79 -11.53 18.56 -20.40
C GLN A 79 -11.74 18.57 -18.90
#